data_AF-A0AAU6R6V4-F1
#
_entry.id   AF-A0AAU6R6V4-F1
#
_cell.length_a   1.000
_cell.length_b   1.000
_cell.length_c   1.000
_cell.angle_alpha   90.00
_cell.angle_beta   90.00
_cell.angle_gamma   90.00
#
_symmetry.space_group_name_H-M   'P 1'
#
loop_
_entity.id
_entity.type
_entity.pdbx_description
1 polymer ?
#
loop_
_entity_poly.entity_id
_entity_poly.type
_entity_poly.pdbx_seq_one_letter_code
_entity_poly.pdbx_strand_id
1 'polypeptide(L)'
;MKIYPLEKSKATKINNHNLSGFFINRLTTLDSKISINFIHLEANGIIGNHKAPVNQILLIVQGEAIVSSKNHTSVSVSKNTAVFFEAGEMHETRTNNGLNAVIIERPDLKDDLFHIINKFSTLILYKFSDNDKINALKTIKGDFICNDFFLIHQLDVDLQVNKTFK
;
A
#
# COMPACT_ATOMS: atom_id res chain seq x y z
N MET A 1 -20.54 -26.52 -2.91
CA MET A 1 -20.02 -25.25 -3.43
C MET A 1 -21.04 -24.15 -3.18
N LYS A 2 -20.62 -22.94 -2.78
CA LYS A 2 -21.49 -21.77 -2.62
C LYS A 2 -20.92 -20.62 -3.46
N ILE A 3 -21.77 -19.91 -4.19
CA ILE A 3 -21.37 -18.82 -5.10
C ILE A 3 -22.00 -17.53 -4.59
N TYR A 4 -21.19 -16.50 -4.38
CA TYR A 4 -21.63 -15.20 -3.87
C TYR A 4 -21.27 -14.10 -4.86
N PRO A 5 -22.27 -13.42 -5.46
CA PRO A 5 -22.02 -12.27 -6.33
C PRO A 5 -21.57 -11.06 -5.50
N LEU A 6 -20.52 -10.37 -5.97
CA LEU A 6 -19.90 -9.22 -5.29
C LEU A 6 -20.19 -7.89 -5.97
N GLU A 7 -21.29 -7.81 -6.72
CA GLU A 7 -21.73 -6.57 -7.37
C GLU A 7 -22.03 -5.48 -6.34
N LYS A 8 -21.82 -4.21 -6.71
CA LYS A 8 -22.10 -3.06 -5.85
C LYS A 8 -23.56 -3.02 -5.36
N SER A 9 -24.51 -3.48 -6.18
CA SER A 9 -25.94 -3.56 -5.85
C SER A 9 -26.25 -4.43 -4.61
N LYS A 10 -25.34 -5.35 -4.26
CA LYS A 10 -25.45 -6.24 -3.09
C LYS A 10 -24.56 -5.81 -1.93
N ALA A 11 -23.76 -4.77 -2.13
CA ALA A 11 -22.87 -4.24 -1.13
C ALA A 11 -23.61 -3.36 -0.12
N THR A 12 -23.12 -3.34 1.12
CA THR A 12 -23.58 -2.38 2.12
C THR A 12 -22.90 -1.04 1.85
N LYS A 13 -23.69 0.02 1.64
CA LYS A 13 -23.17 1.39 1.57
C LYS A 13 -22.70 1.83 2.95
N ILE A 14 -21.47 2.31 3.04
CA ILE A 14 -20.91 2.85 4.28
C ILE A 14 -20.96 4.37 4.20
N ASN A 15 -21.70 5.00 5.10
CA ASN A 15 -21.85 6.44 5.16
C ASN A 15 -21.25 6.97 6.46
N ASN A 16 -20.36 7.95 6.36
CA ASN A 16 -19.86 8.78 7.45
C ASN A 16 -19.42 10.13 6.85
N HIS A 17 -19.25 11.16 7.66
CA HIS A 17 -18.85 12.51 7.23
C HIS A 17 -17.56 12.55 6.40
N ASN A 18 -16.68 11.56 6.58
CA ASN A 18 -15.41 11.47 5.86
C ASN A 18 -15.44 10.46 4.70
N LEU A 19 -16.59 9.84 4.39
CA LEU A 19 -16.70 8.78 3.39
C LEU A 19 -17.68 9.19 2.29
N SER A 20 -17.34 8.91 1.03
CA SER A 20 -18.23 9.13 -0.12
C SER A 20 -18.10 7.98 -1.10
N GLY A 21 -19.24 7.51 -1.64
CA GLY A 21 -19.26 6.48 -2.68
C GLY A 21 -18.64 5.14 -2.28
N PHE A 22 -18.58 4.82 -0.98
CA PHE A 22 -17.90 3.64 -0.45
C PHE A 22 -18.90 2.51 -0.10
N PHE A 23 -18.66 1.32 -0.63
CA PHE A 23 -19.53 0.16 -0.45
C PHE A 23 -18.72 -1.10 -0.15
N ILE A 24 -19.25 -1.96 0.73
CA ILE A 24 -18.58 -3.17 1.20
C ILE A 24 -19.44 -4.42 0.98
N ASN A 25 -18.87 -5.42 0.33
CA ASN A 25 -19.28 -6.81 0.43
C ASN A 25 -18.34 -7.54 1.39
N ARG A 26 -18.84 -7.97 2.55
CA ARG A 26 -18.05 -8.75 3.49
C ARG A 26 -17.87 -10.17 2.96
N LEU A 27 -16.62 -10.62 2.79
CA LEU A 27 -16.32 -11.97 2.31
C LEU A 27 -16.29 -12.96 3.47
N THR A 28 -15.57 -12.61 4.54
CA THR A 28 -15.50 -13.43 5.75
C THR A 28 -14.97 -12.64 6.94
N THR A 29 -15.23 -13.15 8.13
CA THR A 29 -14.58 -12.71 9.37
C THR A 29 -14.14 -13.97 10.12
N LEU A 30 -12.89 -13.99 10.59
CA LEU A 30 -12.33 -15.11 11.35
C LEU A 30 -11.91 -14.63 12.74
N ASP A 31 -12.35 -15.35 13.77
CA ASP A 31 -12.02 -15.14 15.20
C ASP A 31 -12.16 -13.67 15.67
N SER A 32 -13.05 -12.91 15.03
CA SER A 32 -13.26 -11.46 15.23
C SER A 32 -12.03 -10.57 15.03
N LYS A 33 -10.92 -11.12 14.54
CA LYS A 33 -9.64 -10.41 14.36
C LYS A 33 -9.23 -10.29 12.89
N ILE A 34 -9.77 -11.15 12.03
CA ILE A 34 -9.48 -11.14 10.60
C ILE A 34 -10.74 -10.72 9.86
N SER A 35 -10.64 -9.67 9.06
CA SER A 35 -11.73 -9.15 8.25
C SER A 35 -11.26 -9.10 6.80
N ILE A 36 -12.04 -9.71 5.90
CA ILE A 36 -11.78 -9.67 4.46
C ILE A 36 -13.03 -9.12 3.78
N ASN A 37 -12.85 -8.00 3.08
CA ASN A 37 -13.92 -7.25 2.44
C ASN A 37 -13.58 -7.01 0.97
N PHE A 38 -14.56 -7.23 0.08
CA PHE A 38 -14.51 -6.72 -1.28
C PHE A 38 -15.21 -5.38 -1.31
N ILE A 39 -14.53 -4.34 -1.79
CA ILE A 39 -15.04 -2.97 -1.76
C ILE A 39 -15.26 -2.41 -3.17
N HIS A 40 -16.21 -1.50 -3.24
CA HIS A 40 -16.43 -0.63 -4.39
C HIS A 40 -16.27 0.80 -3.92
N LEU A 41 -15.47 1.57 -4.63
CA LEU A 41 -15.42 3.02 -4.50
C LEU A 41 -15.90 3.60 -5.83
N GLU A 42 -16.97 4.39 -5.79
CA GLU A 42 -17.50 5.04 -6.98
C GLU A 42 -16.55 6.10 -7.53
N ALA A 43 -16.82 6.58 -8.75
CA ALA A 43 -16.15 7.75 -9.30
C ALA A 43 -16.26 8.93 -8.31
N ASN A 44 -15.15 9.63 -8.09
CA ASN A 44 -15.00 10.67 -7.07
C ASN A 44 -15.23 10.19 -5.62
N GLY A 45 -15.19 8.88 -5.38
CA GLY A 45 -15.35 8.29 -4.07
C GLY A 45 -14.13 8.51 -3.18
N ILE A 46 -14.39 8.57 -1.88
CA ILE A 46 -13.40 8.91 -0.85
C ILE A 46 -13.58 7.97 0.34
N ILE A 47 -12.50 7.30 0.73
CA ILE A 47 -12.31 6.73 2.06
C ILE A 47 -11.45 7.73 2.82
N GLY A 48 -12.10 8.66 3.53
CA GLY A 48 -11.43 9.83 4.10
C GLY A 48 -10.44 9.50 5.20
N ASN A 49 -9.65 10.49 5.55
CA ASN A 49 -8.53 10.32 6.46
C ASN A 49 -8.92 9.74 7.82
N HIS A 50 -8.39 8.57 8.17
CA HIS A 50 -8.60 7.89 9.45
C HIS A 50 -7.41 7.01 9.83
N LYS A 51 -7.36 6.60 11.11
CA LYS A 51 -6.35 5.65 11.57
C LYS A 51 -6.72 4.24 11.13
N ALA A 52 -5.76 3.50 10.61
CA ALA A 52 -5.87 2.05 10.47
C ALA A 52 -6.05 1.42 11.86
N PRO A 53 -7.16 0.72 12.15
CA PRO A 53 -7.42 0.16 13.48
C PRO A 53 -6.50 -1.03 13.80
N VAL A 54 -6.06 -1.73 12.77
CA VAL A 54 -5.10 -2.84 12.78
C VAL A 54 -4.28 -2.76 11.50
N ASN A 55 -3.26 -3.61 11.36
CA ASN A 55 -2.55 -3.75 10.08
C ASN A 55 -3.54 -4.17 8.99
N GLN A 56 -3.45 -3.51 7.85
CA GLN A 56 -4.39 -3.72 6.75
C GLN A 56 -3.71 -3.65 5.38
N ILE A 57 -4.24 -4.42 4.43
CA ILE A 57 -3.84 -4.36 3.02
C ILE A 57 -5.03 -3.89 2.20
N LEU A 58 -4.81 -2.89 1.35
CA LEU A 58 -5.69 -2.50 0.25
C LEU A 58 -5.13 -3.04 -1.06
N LEU A 59 -5.77 -4.05 -1.63
CA LEU A 59 -5.39 -4.65 -2.91
C LEU A 59 -6.31 -4.14 -4.02
N ILE A 60 -5.76 -3.39 -4.98
CA ILE A 60 -6.53 -2.86 -6.11
C ILE A 60 -6.71 -3.96 -7.17
N VAL A 61 -7.97 -4.36 -7.38
CA VAL A 61 -8.35 -5.37 -8.38
C VAL A 61 -8.68 -4.71 -9.72
N GLN A 62 -9.33 -3.55 -9.68
CA GLN A 62 -9.71 -2.79 -10.87
C GLN A 62 -9.75 -1.30 -10.57
N GLY A 63 -9.45 -0.48 -11.58
CA GLY A 63 -9.43 0.97 -11.45
C GLY A 63 -8.14 1.49 -10.84
N GLU A 64 -8.23 2.66 -10.23
CA GLU A 64 -7.10 3.42 -9.72
C GLU A 64 -7.48 4.25 -8.51
N ALA A 65 -6.49 4.55 -7.68
CA ALA A 65 -6.64 5.35 -6.48
C ALA A 65 -5.44 6.29 -6.30
N ILE A 66 -5.69 7.39 -5.59
CA ILE A 66 -4.69 8.20 -4.95
C ILE A 66 -4.76 7.86 -3.46
N VAL A 67 -3.67 7.32 -2.93
CA VAL A 67 -3.55 6.93 -1.52
C VAL A 67 -2.56 7.86 -0.83
N SER A 68 -2.90 8.31 0.38
CA SER A 68 -1.99 9.12 1.19
C SER A 68 -1.82 8.53 2.59
N SER A 69 -0.64 8.69 3.16
CA SER A 69 -0.25 8.26 4.52
C SER A 69 0.32 9.45 5.32
N LYS A 70 0.63 9.23 6.60
CA LYS A 70 1.19 10.08 7.68
C LYS A 70 2.05 11.31 7.29
N ASN A 71 2.70 11.30 6.13
CA ASN A 71 3.53 12.41 5.62
C ASN A 71 2.87 13.23 4.49
N HIS A 72 1.56 13.07 4.24
CA HIS A 72 0.78 13.71 3.19
C HIS A 72 1.27 13.46 1.75
N THR A 73 2.28 12.61 1.56
CA THR A 73 2.69 12.18 0.22
C THR A 73 1.60 11.30 -0.36
N SER A 74 0.96 11.81 -1.41
CA SER A 74 -0.07 11.07 -2.14
C SER A 74 0.60 10.28 -3.25
N VAL A 75 0.29 8.99 -3.33
CA VAL A 75 0.81 8.06 -4.34
C VAL A 75 -0.36 7.53 -5.18
N SER A 76 -0.19 7.55 -6.49
CA SER A 76 -1.14 6.94 -7.41
C SER A 76 -0.89 5.43 -7.48
N VAL A 77 -1.94 4.64 -7.28
CA VAL A 77 -1.93 3.18 -7.38
C VAL A 77 -3.02 2.71 -8.33
N SER A 78 -2.83 1.56 -8.96
CA SER A 78 -3.79 1.01 -9.92
C SER A 78 -3.92 -0.50 -9.77
N LYS A 79 -4.68 -1.14 -10.66
CA LYS A 79 -4.84 -2.60 -10.67
C LYS A 79 -3.51 -3.34 -10.48
N ASN A 80 -3.55 -4.44 -9.73
CA ASN A 80 -2.39 -5.26 -9.36
C ASN A 80 -1.40 -4.56 -8.41
N THR A 81 -1.80 -3.49 -7.73
CA THR A 81 -1.03 -2.89 -6.63
C THR A 81 -1.67 -3.20 -5.29
N ALA A 82 -0.85 -3.52 -4.29
CA ALA A 82 -1.25 -3.62 -2.90
C ALA A 82 -0.61 -2.49 -2.08
N VAL A 83 -1.37 -1.90 -1.18
CA VAL A 83 -0.89 -0.92 -0.20
C VAL A 83 -1.03 -1.52 1.19
N PHE A 84 0.03 -1.49 1.96
CA PHE A 84 0.01 -1.91 3.36
C PHE A 84 -0.07 -0.67 4.25
N PHE A 85 -0.95 -0.68 5.25
CA PHE A 85 -1.01 0.34 6.29
C PHE A 85 -0.78 -0.31 7.65
N GLU A 86 0.11 0.27 8.44
CA GLU A 86 0.39 -0.14 9.80
C GLU A 86 -0.74 0.26 10.76
N ALA A 87 -0.95 -0.51 11.82
CA ALA A 87 -1.87 -0.17 12.88
C ALA A 87 -1.54 1.22 13.46
N GLY A 88 -2.55 2.10 13.49
CA GLY A 88 -2.43 3.48 13.93
C GLY A 88 -2.01 4.48 12.83
N GLU A 89 -1.68 4.00 11.63
CA GLU A 89 -1.30 4.85 10.50
C GLU A 89 -2.52 5.65 9.99
N MET A 90 -2.37 6.98 9.93
CA MET A 90 -3.34 7.86 9.28
C MET A 90 -3.26 7.66 7.77
N HIS A 91 -4.37 7.36 7.14
CA HIS A 91 -4.42 7.16 5.70
C HIS A 91 -5.75 7.60 5.10
N GLU A 92 -5.70 7.92 3.81
CA GLU A 92 -6.86 8.27 2.99
C GLU A 92 -6.71 7.61 1.62
N THR A 93 -7.83 7.17 1.04
CA THR A 93 -7.90 6.65 -0.33
C THR A 93 -8.96 7.40 -1.11
N ARG A 94 -8.60 7.95 -2.26
CA ARG A 94 -9.50 8.66 -3.18
C ARG A 94 -9.41 8.06 -4.57
N THR A 95 -10.45 8.23 -5.37
CA THR A 95 -10.44 7.84 -6.79
C THR A 95 -11.17 8.85 -7.64
N ASN A 96 -10.71 9.06 -8.87
CA ASN A 96 -11.41 9.89 -9.85
C ASN A 96 -12.45 9.05 -10.62
N ASN A 97 -12.03 7.86 -11.09
CA ASN A 97 -12.79 7.05 -12.02
C ASN A 97 -13.51 5.84 -11.36
N GLY A 98 -13.29 5.63 -10.06
CA GLY A 98 -13.79 4.48 -9.33
C GLY A 98 -12.78 3.33 -9.27
N LEU A 99 -12.97 2.44 -8.30
CA LEU A 99 -12.16 1.23 -8.15
C LEU A 99 -12.92 0.09 -7.48
N ASN A 100 -12.42 -1.11 -7.72
CA ASN A 100 -12.72 -2.30 -6.92
C ASN A 100 -11.45 -2.76 -6.22
N ALA A 101 -11.56 -3.08 -4.94
CA ALA A 101 -10.42 -3.55 -4.15
C ALA A 101 -10.82 -4.58 -3.12
N VAL A 102 -9.82 -5.27 -2.58
CA VAL A 102 -9.96 -6.12 -1.39
C VAL A 102 -9.27 -5.43 -0.23
N ILE A 103 -9.97 -5.32 0.90
CA ILE A 103 -9.40 -4.92 2.18
C ILE A 103 -9.22 -6.17 3.04
N ILE A 104 -8.00 -6.40 3.51
CA ILE A 104 -7.66 -7.47 4.45
C ILE A 104 -7.14 -6.81 5.71
N GLU A 105 -7.78 -7.06 6.85
CA GLU A 105 -7.44 -6.45 8.14
C GLU A 105 -7.14 -7.57 9.14
N ARG A 106 -5.99 -7.48 9.82
CA ARG A 106 -5.62 -8.41 10.89
C ARG A 106 -4.50 -7.83 11.77
N PRO A 107 -4.58 -7.93 13.12
CA PRO A 107 -3.55 -7.40 14.03
C PRO A 107 -2.11 -7.86 13.75
N ASP A 108 -1.93 -9.13 13.40
CA ASP A 108 -0.63 -9.78 13.15
C ASP A 108 -0.29 -9.92 11.67
N LEU A 109 -0.97 -9.17 10.78
CA LEU A 109 -0.60 -9.07 9.37
C LEU A 109 0.78 -8.42 9.24
N LYS A 110 1.64 -8.96 8.38
CA LYS A 110 3.01 -8.46 8.15
C LYS A 110 3.19 -7.99 6.73
N ASP A 111 4.14 -7.08 6.53
CA ASP A 111 4.58 -6.53 5.25
C ASP A 111 5.64 -7.43 4.58
N ASP A 112 5.53 -8.76 4.70
CA ASP A 112 6.57 -9.71 4.28
C ASP A 112 7.00 -9.51 2.80
N LEU A 113 6.09 -9.04 1.94
CA LEU A 113 6.39 -8.72 0.54
C LEU A 113 7.41 -7.57 0.40
N PHE A 114 7.26 -6.51 1.20
CA PHE A 114 8.21 -5.40 1.26
C PHE A 114 9.55 -5.85 1.85
N HIS A 115 9.51 -6.70 2.88
CA HIS A 115 10.72 -7.25 3.48
C HIS A 115 11.54 -8.06 2.47
N ILE A 116 10.89 -8.85 1.60
CA ILE A 116 11.55 -9.61 0.54
C ILE A 116 12.19 -8.69 -0.49
N ILE A 117 11.45 -7.69 -0.99
CA ILE A 117 11.97 -6.73 -2.00
C ILE A 117 13.19 -5.98 -1.44
N ASN A 118 13.09 -5.46 -0.21
CA ASN A 118 14.20 -4.76 0.43
C ASN A 118 15.41 -5.67 0.63
N LYS A 119 15.21 -6.90 1.11
CA LYS A 119 16.31 -7.86 1.30
C LYS A 119 17.04 -8.18 0.00
N PHE A 120 16.31 -8.35 -1.12
CA PHE A 120 16.94 -8.54 -2.42
C PHE A 120 17.71 -7.30 -2.89
N SER A 121 17.11 -6.11 -2.76
CA SER A 121 17.79 -4.84 -3.09
C SER A 121 19.08 -4.67 -2.29
N THR A 122 19.05 -4.89 -0.98
CA THR A 122 20.24 -4.86 -0.12
C THR A 122 21.27 -5.91 -0.55
N LEU A 123 20.86 -7.17 -0.75
CA LEU A 123 21.79 -8.24 -1.13
C LEU A 123 22.47 -8.02 -2.49
N ILE A 124 21.74 -7.43 -3.45
CA ILE A 124 22.29 -7.02 -4.74
C ILE A 124 23.36 -5.94 -4.51
N LEU A 125 23.06 -4.89 -3.75
CA LEU A 125 24.01 -3.79 -3.49
C LEU A 125 25.30 -4.25 -2.78
N TYR A 126 25.21 -5.21 -1.85
CA TYR A 126 26.40 -5.72 -1.15
C TYR A 126 27.36 -6.53 -2.04
N LYS A 127 26.93 -6.97 -3.23
CA LYS A 127 27.77 -7.77 -4.15
C LYS A 127 28.54 -6.96 -5.19
N PHE A 128 28.31 -5.64 -5.28
CA PHE A 128 28.92 -4.77 -6.29
C PHE A 128 30.02 -3.88 -5.70
N SER A 129 31.01 -3.48 -6.50
CA SER A 129 31.98 -2.44 -6.12
C SER A 129 31.28 -1.09 -5.96
N ASP A 130 31.87 -0.11 -5.26
CA ASP A 130 31.18 1.16 -4.96
C ASP A 130 30.72 1.93 -6.21
N ASN A 131 31.45 1.85 -7.33
CA ASN A 131 31.02 2.44 -8.60
C ASN A 131 29.91 1.63 -9.29
N ASP A 132 29.92 0.31 -9.13
CA ASP A 132 28.89 -0.58 -9.67
C ASP A 132 27.59 -0.51 -8.85
N LYS A 133 27.67 -0.25 -7.55
CA LYS A 133 26.50 0.04 -6.69
C LYS A 133 25.73 1.25 -7.18
N ILE A 134 26.43 2.34 -7.55
CA ILE A 134 25.80 3.57 -8.04
C ILE A 134 25.08 3.33 -9.36
N ASN A 135 25.66 2.54 -10.27
CA ASN A 135 25.02 2.22 -11.55
C ASN A 135 23.86 1.22 -11.36
N ALA A 136 24.02 0.20 -10.51
CA ALA A 136 22.94 -0.72 -10.16
C ALA A 136 21.75 0.00 -9.50
N LEU A 137 22.01 0.97 -8.61
CA LEU A 137 20.97 1.84 -8.04
C LEU A 137 20.25 2.65 -9.11
N LYS A 138 20.96 3.16 -10.13
CA LYS A 138 20.34 3.89 -11.26
C LYS A 138 19.49 2.99 -12.15
N THR A 139 19.93 1.74 -12.39
CA THR A 139 19.16 0.75 -13.17
C THR A 139 17.91 0.30 -12.42
N ILE A 140 18.02 -0.03 -11.13
CA ILE A 140 16.87 -0.36 -10.28
C ILE A 140 15.89 0.84 -10.22
N LYS A 141 16.38 2.08 -10.10
CA LYS A 141 15.55 3.30 -10.18
C LYS A 141 14.84 3.48 -11.53
N GLY A 142 15.38 2.94 -12.63
CA GLY A 142 14.78 3.04 -13.95
C GLY A 142 13.62 2.07 -14.18
N ASP A 143 13.68 0.89 -13.57
CA ASP A 143 12.65 -0.15 -13.70
C ASP A 143 11.53 -0.02 -12.63
N PHE A 144 11.83 0.59 -11.48
CA PHE A 144 10.82 0.94 -10.48
C PHE A 144 10.35 2.38 -10.70
N ILE A 145 9.25 2.55 -11.43
CA ILE A 145 8.51 3.83 -11.46
C ILE A 145 7.87 4.03 -10.09
N CYS A 146 8.61 4.56 -9.11
CA CYS A 146 8.01 5.22 -7.96
C CYS A 146 8.96 6.19 -7.25
N ASN A 147 8.38 7.31 -6.84
CA ASN A 147 8.97 8.50 -6.24
C ASN A 147 9.51 8.28 -4.81
N ASP A 148 10.33 7.25 -4.59
CA ASP A 148 10.93 7.00 -3.29
C ASP A 148 12.17 7.86 -3.06
N PHE A 149 11.93 9.16 -2.88
CA PHE A 149 12.92 10.11 -2.37
C PHE A 149 13.38 9.75 -0.94
N PHE A 150 12.60 8.92 -0.23
CA PHE A 150 12.86 8.53 1.17
C PHE A 150 13.88 7.40 1.31
N LEU A 151 13.96 6.46 0.36
CA LEU A 151 14.96 5.37 0.40
C LEU A 151 16.40 5.90 0.20
N ILE A 152 16.53 7.02 -0.53
CA ILE A 152 17.82 7.63 -0.87
C ILE A 152 18.45 8.31 0.35
N HIS A 153 17.66 8.99 1.17
CA HIS A 153 18.20 9.72 2.32
C HIS A 153 18.72 8.81 3.43
N GLN A 154 18.06 7.66 3.68
CA GLN A 154 18.51 6.71 4.69
C GLN A 154 19.83 6.03 4.26
N LEU A 155 19.97 5.68 2.98
CA LEU A 155 21.17 5.03 2.42
C LEU A 155 22.35 5.99 2.23
N ASP A 156 22.12 7.26 1.89
CA ASP A 156 23.20 8.27 1.81
C ASP A 156 23.76 8.61 3.20
N VAL A 157 22.92 8.64 4.23
CA VAL A 157 23.37 8.85 5.63
C VAL A 157 24.27 7.70 6.07
N ASP A 158 23.91 6.44 5.79
CA ASP A 158 24.73 5.27 6.13
C ASP A 158 26.05 5.19 5.33
N LEU A 159 26.07 5.69 4.09
CA LEU A 159 27.29 5.76 3.28
C LEU A 159 28.21 6.90 3.70
N GLN A 160 27.70 8.03 4.20
CA GLN A 160 28.53 9.11 4.74
C GLN A 160 29.09 8.79 6.13
N VAL A 161 28.32 8.13 7.01
CA VAL A 161 28.80 7.70 8.33
C VAL A 161 29.99 6.73 8.21
N ASN A 162 30.02 5.88 7.17
CA ASN A 162 31.12 4.96 6.92
C ASN A 162 32.38 5.59 6.30
N LYS A 163 32.32 6.85 5.82
CA LYS A 163 33.52 7.58 5.35
C LYS A 163 34.24 8.33 6.48
N THR A 164 33.57 8.59 7.60
CA THR A 164 34.14 9.31 8.75
C THR A 164 34.91 8.40 9.73
N PHE A 165 34.89 7.08 9.53
CA PHE A 165 35.60 6.08 10.33
C PHE A 165 36.60 5.26 9.50
N LYS A 166 37.39 5.94 8.65
CA LYS A 166 38.64 5.41 8.09
C LYS A 166 39.77 6.41 8.24
#